data_AF-A0A6H9TG60-F1
#
_entry.id   AF-A0A6H9TG60-F1
#
_cell.length_a   1.000
_cell.length_b   1.000
_cell.length_c   1.000
_cell.angle_alpha   90.00
_cell.angle_beta   90.00
_cell.angle_gamma   90.00
#
_symmetry.space_group_name_H-M   'P 1'
#
loop_
_entity.id
_entity.type
_entity.pdbx_description
1 polymer ?
#
loop_
_entity_poly.entity_id
_entity_poly.type
_entity_poly.pdbx_seq_one_letter_code
_entity_poly.pdbx_strand_id
1 'polypeptide(L)'
;MIRIGTLHVFLDRREIRSNGKLLRVGSRAFEILELLIRANGALVSKDEIMQRVWPHTVVEENNLQVHIASLRKALAGDRNLIVTVPGRGYRLVAGQHEDDAPVRPAMSRPSVAPGALFGREQTVADVLAALQTARIVTLVGAGGIGKTRVAIEAAARADARFPEGTVFVSLATVACPRFVPDALAGAFGIAQPTGSLTLETVLASVARRRMLLVLDNCEHLLDAAAQIASALTDADDGLCVLATSRESLRIHGERVCPVPPLDVPDEGAGGGDAMSASAVQLFAARARAADPRFPLDPRSLSLMASVCRRLDGLPLAIELAAARAAVLGIDVLAAHLDDHFRLLTGGFRTALPRHQTLQAMYDWSYRLLGDAERLLLRWLGVFRDGFSIEAVRAVVGPNGLAGADLLETIAGLVAKSLVILETSQGAPRYRLLTTTRAYARQQLDSHGDSAAAARAHANYFLALFRQAPHGRAKPGSEPAGATRLDAVRRELGNLRAALDWAFSPHGDAALGIALAAVAVPCLFDLSLVDECRERAHVALDAMRDADADAMAVSTDARVRLLAAYAAALAHTAGSTQAAHDAWSEVHALGLDAAETEAPSGDA
;
A
#
# COMPACT_ATOMS: atom_id res chain seq x y z
N MET A 1 51.97 18.21 -24.42
CA MET A 1 52.03 17.12 -23.42
C MET A 1 50.60 16.81 -23.01
N ILE A 2 50.20 15.54 -23.07
CA ILE A 2 48.82 15.11 -22.77
C ILE A 2 48.87 14.10 -21.63
N ARG A 3 48.11 14.34 -20.56
CA ARG A 3 48.05 13.45 -19.40
C ARG A 3 46.86 12.50 -19.53
N ILE A 4 47.11 11.20 -19.35
CA ILE A 4 46.11 10.13 -19.41
C ILE A 4 46.31 9.25 -18.19
N GLY A 5 45.54 9.51 -17.13
CA GLY A 5 45.76 8.88 -15.84
C GLY A 5 47.17 9.20 -15.31
N THR A 6 47.95 8.15 -15.05
CA THR A 6 49.37 8.20 -14.65
C THR A 6 50.37 8.40 -15.81
N LEU A 7 49.91 8.38 -17.07
CA LEU A 7 50.76 8.55 -18.25
C LEU A 7 50.87 10.00 -18.70
N HIS A 8 52.08 10.43 -19.05
CA HIS A 8 52.39 11.67 -19.76
C HIS A 8 52.83 11.32 -21.17
N VAL A 9 52.02 11.70 -22.16
CA VAL A 9 52.24 11.42 -23.58
C VAL A 9 52.77 12.68 -24.26
N PHE A 10 53.90 12.54 -24.96
CA PHE A 10 54.51 13.59 -25.77
C PHE A 10 54.40 13.17 -27.23
N LEU A 11 53.35 13.66 -27.93
CA LEU A 11 53.09 13.32 -29.33
C LEU A 11 54.26 13.72 -30.24
N ASP A 12 54.81 14.92 -30.04
CA ASP A 12 55.90 15.50 -30.86
C ASP A 12 57.21 14.68 -30.80
N ARG A 13 57.44 13.99 -29.67
CA ARG A 13 58.65 13.17 -29.44
C ARG A 13 58.37 11.67 -29.49
N ARG A 14 57.12 11.26 -29.71
CA ARG A 14 56.63 9.87 -29.60
C ARG A 14 57.06 9.15 -28.31
N GLU A 15 57.03 9.87 -27.18
CA GLU A 15 57.41 9.35 -25.86
C GLU A 15 56.20 9.20 -24.94
N ILE A 16 56.16 8.11 -24.17
CA ILE A 16 55.20 7.91 -23.07
C ILE A 16 55.99 7.77 -21.77
N ARG A 17 55.66 8.57 -20.76
CA ARG A 17 56.27 8.50 -19.43
C ARG A 17 55.22 8.17 -18.38
N SER A 18 55.50 7.22 -17.49
CA SER A 18 54.67 6.95 -16.30
C SER A 18 55.49 7.28 -15.06
N ASN A 19 54.97 8.13 -14.16
CA ASN A 19 55.64 8.55 -12.92
C ASN A 19 57.11 8.97 -13.15
N GLY A 20 57.39 9.71 -14.23
CA GLY A 20 58.73 10.19 -14.59
C GLY A 20 59.63 9.19 -15.33
N LYS A 21 59.27 7.90 -15.45
CA LYS A 21 60.04 6.88 -16.18
C LYS A 21 59.55 6.69 -17.61
N LEU A 22 60.46 6.58 -18.57
CA LEU A 22 60.15 6.32 -19.99
C LEU A 22 59.63 4.88 -20.18
N LEU A 23 58.44 4.74 -20.77
CA LEU A 23 57.85 3.46 -21.13
C LEU A 23 58.14 3.13 -22.59
N ARG A 24 58.73 1.96 -22.83
CA ARG A 24 58.92 1.43 -24.19
C ARG A 24 57.61 0.79 -24.66
N VAL A 25 56.83 1.53 -25.44
CA VAL A 25 55.63 1.05 -26.12
C VAL A 25 55.95 0.84 -27.60
N GLY A 26 55.49 -0.26 -28.20
CA GLY A 26 55.69 -0.53 -29.62
C GLY A 26 55.05 0.55 -30.51
N SER A 27 55.64 0.81 -31.67
CA SER A 27 55.23 1.89 -32.60
C SER A 27 53.73 1.88 -32.93
N ARG A 28 53.16 0.70 -33.18
CA ARG A 28 51.73 0.52 -33.49
C ARG A 28 50.81 0.80 -32.31
N ALA A 29 51.21 0.39 -31.11
CA ALA A 29 50.44 0.70 -29.89
C ALA A 29 50.45 2.21 -29.59
N PHE A 30 51.55 2.91 -29.90
CA PHE A 30 51.60 4.37 -29.81
C PHE A 30 50.63 5.04 -30.81
N GLU A 31 50.59 4.57 -32.06
CA GLU A 31 49.68 5.09 -33.10
C GLU A 31 48.21 4.90 -32.73
N ILE A 32 47.84 3.77 -32.13
CA ILE A 32 46.48 3.54 -31.60
C ILE A 32 46.15 4.54 -30.49
N LEU A 33 47.08 4.74 -29.55
CA LEU A 33 46.87 5.68 -28.45
C LEU A 33 46.75 7.12 -28.96
N GLU A 34 47.58 7.53 -29.91
CA GLU A 34 47.51 8.84 -30.55
C GLU A 34 46.17 9.08 -31.23
N LEU A 35 45.67 8.07 -31.95
CA LEU A 35 44.37 8.15 -32.60
C LEU A 35 43.22 8.31 -31.59
N LEU A 36 43.26 7.55 -30.50
CA LEU A 36 42.27 7.65 -29.41
C LEU A 36 42.35 8.98 -28.65
N ILE A 37 43.55 9.55 -28.50
CA ILE A 37 43.75 10.89 -27.92
C ILE A 37 43.12 11.96 -28.82
N ARG A 38 43.40 11.92 -30.13
CA ARG A 38 42.86 12.88 -31.09
C ARG A 38 41.34 12.80 -31.22
N ALA A 39 40.77 11.63 -30.99
CA ALA A 39 39.32 11.43 -30.96
C ALA A 39 38.63 12.13 -29.75
N ASN A 40 39.39 12.59 -28.75
CA ASN A 40 38.90 13.41 -27.62
C ASN A 40 37.59 12.90 -26.99
N GLY A 41 37.55 11.63 -26.61
CA GLY A 41 36.35 11.01 -26.01
C GLY A 41 35.29 10.56 -27.01
N ALA A 42 35.46 10.76 -28.32
CA ALA A 42 34.63 10.12 -29.33
C ALA A 42 34.94 8.62 -29.44
N LEU A 43 33.96 7.85 -29.94
CA LEU A 43 34.16 6.42 -30.20
C LEU A 43 34.91 6.27 -31.52
N VAL A 44 36.01 5.52 -31.52
CA VAL A 44 36.72 5.15 -32.74
C VAL A 44 36.40 3.69 -33.06
N SER A 45 35.97 3.42 -34.29
CA SER A 45 35.60 2.07 -34.71
C SER A 45 36.82 1.15 -34.87
N LYS A 46 36.63 -0.17 -34.76
CA LYS A 46 37.72 -1.13 -34.97
C LYS A 46 38.29 -1.04 -36.38
N ASP A 47 37.42 -0.91 -37.38
CA ASP A 47 37.80 -0.80 -38.79
C ASP A 47 38.60 0.47 -39.06
N GLU A 48 38.22 1.59 -38.46
CA GLU A 48 38.96 2.86 -38.56
C GLU A 48 40.36 2.76 -37.94
N ILE A 49 40.49 2.11 -36.77
CA ILE A 49 41.80 1.87 -36.15
C ILE A 49 42.64 0.95 -37.05
N MET A 50 42.05 -0.14 -37.56
CA MET A 50 42.77 -1.09 -38.42
C MET A 50 43.25 -0.44 -39.72
N GLN A 51 42.40 0.34 -40.39
CA GLN A 51 42.75 1.06 -41.62
C GLN A 51 43.82 2.13 -41.39
N ARG A 52 43.79 2.83 -40.24
CA ARG A 52 44.72 3.93 -39.99
C ARG A 52 46.08 3.47 -39.49
N VAL A 53 46.10 2.42 -38.68
CA VAL A 53 47.33 1.88 -38.07
C VAL A 53 47.98 0.82 -38.97
N TRP A 54 47.23 0.12 -39.82
CA TRP A 54 47.74 -0.85 -40.79
C TRP A 54 47.19 -0.64 -42.21
N PRO A 55 47.51 0.50 -42.87
CA PRO A 55 46.92 0.87 -44.16
C PRO A 55 47.24 -0.08 -45.33
N HIS A 56 48.29 -0.90 -45.21
CA HIS A 56 48.77 -1.80 -46.28
C HIS A 56 48.96 -3.24 -45.79
N THR A 57 48.27 -3.65 -44.72
CA THR A 57 48.40 -4.99 -44.15
C THR A 57 47.04 -5.46 -43.65
N VAL A 58 46.58 -6.63 -44.10
CA VAL A 58 45.37 -7.25 -43.58
C VAL A 58 45.72 -7.88 -42.23
N VAL A 59 45.08 -7.42 -41.16
CA VAL A 59 45.35 -7.88 -39.80
C VAL A 59 44.04 -8.36 -39.17
N GLU A 60 44.09 -9.51 -38.49
CA GLU A 60 42.97 -10.01 -37.72
C GLU A 60 42.68 -9.15 -36.48
N GLU A 61 41.42 -9.09 -36.05
CA GLU A 61 40.96 -8.30 -34.91
C GLU A 61 41.72 -8.64 -33.61
N ASN A 62 42.16 -9.88 -33.46
CA ASN A 62 42.96 -10.35 -32.32
C ASN A 62 44.25 -9.54 -32.13
N ASN A 63 44.85 -9.04 -33.21
CA ASN A 63 46.08 -8.25 -33.15
C ASN A 63 45.83 -6.86 -32.55
N LEU A 64 44.72 -6.22 -32.90
CA LEU A 64 44.28 -4.96 -32.28
C LEU A 64 44.06 -5.14 -30.77
N GLN A 65 43.47 -6.26 -30.36
CA GLN A 65 43.24 -6.57 -28.95
C GLN A 65 44.55 -6.73 -28.15
N VAL A 66 45.60 -7.32 -28.74
CA VAL A 66 46.93 -7.45 -28.10
C VAL A 66 47.56 -6.07 -27.83
N HIS A 67 47.44 -5.14 -28.78
CA HIS A 67 47.97 -3.79 -28.62
C HIS A 67 47.18 -2.96 -27.60
N ILE A 68 45.85 -3.10 -27.58
CA ILE A 68 45.00 -2.48 -26.54
C ILE A 68 45.31 -3.05 -25.15
N ALA A 69 45.52 -4.36 -25.02
CA ALA A 69 45.91 -4.99 -23.76
C ALA A 69 47.28 -4.47 -23.27
N SER A 70 48.23 -4.27 -24.18
CA SER A 70 49.54 -3.68 -23.88
C SER A 70 49.42 -2.24 -23.38
N LEU A 71 48.56 -1.43 -24.01
CA LEU A 71 48.27 -0.06 -23.57
C LEU A 71 47.60 -0.02 -22.18
N ARG A 72 46.63 -0.91 -21.93
CA ARG A 72 45.98 -1.05 -20.62
C ARG A 72 46.97 -1.47 -19.54
N LYS A 73 47.91 -2.37 -19.84
CA LYS A 73 48.97 -2.76 -18.91
C LYS A 73 49.87 -1.57 -18.57
N ALA A 74 50.19 -0.73 -19.55
CA ALA A 74 50.96 0.49 -19.35
C ALA A 74 50.23 1.55 -18.50
N LEU A 75 48.89 1.60 -18.57
CA LEU A 75 48.03 2.49 -17.77
C LEU A 75 47.87 2.06 -16.30
N ALA A 76 48.40 0.90 -15.89
CA ALA A 76 48.42 0.43 -14.50
C ALA A 76 47.06 0.52 -13.76
N GLY A 77 46.84 1.47 -12.86
CA GLY A 77 45.57 1.67 -12.13
C GLY A 77 44.45 2.29 -12.97
N ASP A 78 44.80 2.88 -14.11
CA ASP A 78 43.92 3.63 -15.00
C ASP A 78 43.54 2.82 -16.26
N ARG A 79 43.55 1.48 -16.20
CA ARG A 79 43.29 0.62 -17.38
C ARG A 79 41.92 0.85 -17.99
N ASN A 80 40.98 1.34 -17.19
CA ASN A 80 39.61 1.61 -17.56
C ASN A 80 39.44 2.91 -18.37
N LEU A 81 40.50 3.71 -18.53
CA LEU A 81 40.45 4.89 -19.40
C LEU A 81 40.31 4.53 -20.88
N ILE A 82 40.81 3.36 -21.31
CA ILE A 82 40.51 2.81 -22.64
C ILE A 82 39.32 1.87 -22.49
N VAL A 83 38.13 2.33 -22.84
CA VAL A 83 36.87 1.57 -22.75
C VAL A 83 36.62 0.84 -24.06
N THR A 84 36.37 -0.47 -23.97
CA THR A 84 35.85 -1.25 -25.11
C THR A 84 34.35 -1.05 -25.18
N VAL A 85 33.82 -0.63 -26.34
CA VAL A 85 32.40 -0.70 -26.64
C VAL A 85 32.15 -1.97 -27.47
N PRO A 86 31.52 -3.02 -26.90
CA PRO A 86 31.33 -4.29 -27.58
C PRO A 86 30.69 -4.12 -28.97
N GLY A 87 31.29 -4.77 -29.97
CA GLY A 87 30.83 -4.72 -31.36
C GLY A 87 30.99 -3.37 -32.08
N ARG A 88 31.54 -2.32 -31.45
CA ARG A 88 31.65 -0.99 -32.08
C ARG A 88 33.06 -0.41 -32.10
N GLY A 89 33.89 -0.59 -31.07
CA GLY A 89 35.25 -0.02 -31.07
C GLY A 89 35.80 0.33 -29.70
N TYR A 90 36.71 1.32 -29.68
CA TYR A 90 37.41 1.77 -28.47
C TYR A 90 37.27 3.28 -28.29
N ARG A 91 37.22 3.72 -27.04
CA ARG A 91 37.16 5.13 -26.66
C ARG A 91 38.12 5.40 -25.52
N LEU A 92 38.83 6.51 -25.59
CA LEU A 92 39.64 7.02 -24.48
C LEU A 92 38.82 8.03 -23.67
N VAL A 93 38.54 7.70 -22.41
CA VAL A 93 37.93 8.61 -21.44
C VAL A 93 39.08 9.36 -20.78
N ALA A 94 39.14 10.68 -20.94
CA ALA A 94 40.13 11.49 -20.24
C ALA A 94 39.75 11.53 -18.75
N GLY A 95 40.66 11.09 -17.87
CA GLY A 95 40.53 11.36 -16.45
C GLY A 95 40.74 12.85 -16.23
N GLN A 96 39.66 13.62 -16.13
CA GLN A 96 39.71 14.98 -15.62
C GLN A 96 40.14 14.90 -14.15
N HIS A 97 41.42 15.17 -13.88
CA HIS A 97 41.83 15.81 -12.65
C HIS A 97 41.99 17.28 -13.00
N GLU A 98 40.90 18.03 -12.87
CA GLU A 98 40.99 19.46 -12.64
C GLU A 98 41.49 19.64 -11.21
N ASP A 99 42.57 20.39 -11.10
CA ASP A 99 43.09 20.97 -9.87
C ASP A 99 42.09 22.07 -9.48
N ASP A 100 40.94 21.67 -8.96
CA ASP A 100 39.89 22.54 -8.46
C ASP A 100 39.52 22.07 -7.05
N ALA A 101 39.15 23.04 -6.20
CA ALA A 101 38.85 22.89 -4.78
C ALA A 101 38.02 21.62 -4.47
N PRO A 102 38.15 20.99 -3.28
CA PRO A 102 37.59 19.66 -3.02
C PRO A 102 36.09 19.62 -3.34
N VAL A 103 35.75 19.07 -4.51
CA VAL A 103 34.38 18.77 -4.88
C VAL A 103 33.95 17.64 -3.95
N ARG A 104 33.20 18.00 -2.90
CA ARG A 104 32.52 17.03 -2.05
C ARG A 104 31.79 16.04 -2.96
N PRO A 105 31.93 14.72 -2.78
CA PRO A 105 31.16 13.77 -3.56
C PRO A 105 29.67 14.10 -3.39
N ALA A 106 28.94 14.17 -4.51
CA ALA A 106 27.55 14.61 -4.52
C ALA A 106 26.68 13.60 -3.76
N MET A 107 26.27 13.96 -2.54
CA MET A 107 25.37 13.15 -1.75
C MET A 107 24.01 13.04 -2.45
N SER A 108 23.38 11.86 -2.33
CA SER A 108 22.03 11.64 -2.87
C SER A 108 21.05 12.56 -2.16
N ARG A 109 20.52 13.54 -2.91
CA ARG A 109 19.49 14.46 -2.41
C ARG A 109 18.09 13.93 -2.74
N PRO A 110 17.07 14.29 -1.95
CA PRO A 110 15.70 13.99 -2.30
C PRO A 110 15.36 14.57 -3.68
N SER A 111 15.20 13.74 -4.72
CA SER A 111 14.73 14.18 -6.03
C SER A 111 13.35 13.59 -6.29
N VAL A 112 12.30 14.37 -6.07
CA VAL A 112 10.99 14.10 -6.66
C VAL A 112 10.56 15.35 -7.41
N ALA A 113 10.00 15.17 -8.60
CA ALA A 113 9.47 16.26 -9.39
C ALA A 113 8.48 17.11 -8.55
N PRO A 114 8.57 18.45 -8.63
CA PRO A 114 7.68 19.34 -7.91
C PRO A 114 6.24 19.07 -8.35
N GLY A 115 5.38 18.83 -7.37
CA GLY A 115 3.94 18.72 -7.55
C GLY A 115 3.27 19.01 -6.22
N ALA A 116 2.12 19.68 -6.26
CA ALA A 116 1.39 20.10 -5.07
C ALA A 116 1.17 18.91 -4.11
N LEU A 117 1.45 19.13 -2.84
CA LEU A 117 1.19 18.18 -1.77
C LEU A 117 -0.14 18.56 -1.12
N PHE A 118 -1.22 17.86 -1.44
CA PHE A 118 -2.57 18.20 -0.99
C PHE A 118 -2.84 17.67 0.42
N GLY A 119 -3.30 18.54 1.33
CA GLY A 119 -3.78 18.17 2.67
C GLY A 119 -2.73 17.51 3.55
N ARG A 120 -1.46 17.92 3.42
CA ARG A 120 -0.32 17.36 4.19
C ARG A 120 0.38 18.38 5.05
N GLU A 121 -0.13 19.60 5.11
CA GLU A 121 0.47 20.72 5.83
C GLU A 121 0.65 20.39 7.31
N GLN A 122 -0.41 19.87 7.95
CA GLN A 122 -0.34 19.48 9.36
C GLN A 122 0.61 18.29 9.58
N THR A 123 0.53 17.24 8.76
CA THR A 123 1.44 16.09 8.87
C THR A 123 2.91 16.51 8.73
N VAL A 124 3.23 17.38 7.78
CA VAL A 124 4.59 17.91 7.62
C VAL A 124 4.99 18.75 8.84
N ALA A 125 4.10 19.59 9.37
CA ALA A 125 4.36 20.36 10.58
C ALA A 125 4.65 19.46 11.80
N ASP A 126 3.87 18.39 11.98
CA ASP A 126 4.06 17.43 13.07
C ASP A 126 5.42 16.72 12.98
N VAL A 127 5.85 16.38 11.76
CA VAL A 127 7.16 15.76 11.49
C VAL A 127 8.29 16.74 11.78
N LEU A 128 8.16 18.00 11.37
CA LEU A 128 9.14 19.04 11.67
C LEU A 128 9.27 19.26 13.18
N ALA A 129 8.16 19.29 13.91
CA ALA A 129 8.13 19.39 15.37
C ALA A 129 8.74 18.14 16.04
N ALA A 130 8.46 16.94 15.52
CA ALA A 130 9.06 15.70 15.98
C ALA A 130 10.58 15.71 15.80
N LEU A 131 11.07 16.13 14.63
CA LEU A 131 12.51 16.24 14.37
C LEU A 131 13.19 17.20 15.35
N GLN A 132 12.50 18.22 15.88
CA GLN A 132 13.08 19.16 16.88
C GLN A 132 13.37 18.50 18.22
N THR A 133 12.61 17.48 18.59
CA THR A 133 12.63 16.87 19.92
C THR A 133 13.18 15.44 19.93
N ALA A 134 13.26 14.79 18.78
CA ALA A 134 13.77 13.43 18.62
C ALA A 134 14.82 13.33 17.51
N ARG A 135 15.80 12.45 17.71
CA ARG A 135 16.82 12.14 16.69
C ARG A 135 16.37 11.06 15.70
N ILE A 136 15.41 10.23 16.09
CA ILE A 136 14.86 9.19 15.24
C ILE A 136 13.37 9.45 15.11
N VAL A 137 12.92 9.76 13.89
CA VAL A 137 11.51 9.96 13.57
C VAL A 137 11.11 8.95 12.50
N THR A 138 10.06 8.17 12.74
CA THR A 138 9.58 7.18 11.79
C THR A 138 8.18 7.52 11.32
N LEU A 139 8.02 7.76 10.01
CA LEU A 139 6.72 7.85 9.36
C LEU A 139 6.14 6.45 9.19
N VAL A 140 5.00 6.20 9.82
CA VAL A 140 4.30 4.91 9.78
C VAL A 140 2.95 5.06 9.09
N GLY A 141 2.54 4.07 8.30
CA GLY A 141 1.24 4.06 7.64
C GLY A 141 1.15 3.06 6.49
N ALA A 142 -0.05 2.94 5.91
CA ALA A 142 -0.33 1.99 4.84
C ALA A 142 0.58 2.18 3.60
N GLY A 143 0.71 1.12 2.78
CA GLY A 143 1.32 1.23 1.46
C GLY A 143 0.58 2.26 0.61
N GLY A 144 1.29 3.09 -0.16
CA GLY A 144 0.65 4.11 -1.01
C GLY A 144 0.05 5.32 -0.29
N ILE A 145 0.19 5.43 1.03
CA ILE A 145 -0.35 6.55 1.84
C ILE A 145 0.41 7.88 1.65
N GLY A 146 1.58 7.86 1.00
CA GLY A 146 2.37 9.06 0.72
C GLY A 146 3.53 9.34 1.69
N LYS A 147 3.95 8.39 2.53
CA LYS A 147 5.06 8.55 3.49
C LYS A 147 6.32 9.16 2.85
N THR A 148 6.77 8.61 1.71
CA THR A 148 7.95 9.11 0.99
C THR A 148 7.80 10.56 0.56
N ARG A 149 6.61 10.97 0.09
CA ARG A 149 6.36 12.38 -0.30
C ARG A 149 6.40 13.31 0.92
N VAL A 150 5.80 12.91 2.03
CA VAL A 150 5.84 13.66 3.30
C VAL A 150 7.28 13.75 3.82
N ALA A 151 8.05 12.67 3.81
CA ALA A 151 9.44 12.66 4.26
C ALA A 151 10.32 13.61 3.44
N ILE A 152 10.14 13.61 2.13
CA ILE A 152 10.90 14.46 1.21
C ILE A 152 10.55 15.94 1.41
N GLU A 153 9.25 16.27 1.56
CA GLU A 153 8.81 17.63 1.86
C GLU A 153 9.32 18.12 3.22
N ALA A 154 9.21 17.28 4.25
CA ALA A 154 9.71 17.59 5.59
C ALA A 154 11.23 17.79 5.58
N ALA A 155 11.98 16.93 4.87
CA ALA A 155 13.42 17.06 4.74
C ALA A 155 13.82 18.35 4.01
N ALA A 156 13.12 18.70 2.92
CA ALA A 156 13.35 19.95 2.21
C ALA A 156 13.11 21.19 3.08
N ARG A 157 12.04 21.19 3.90
CA ARG A 157 11.76 22.28 4.85
C ARG A 157 12.71 22.32 6.04
N ALA A 158 13.29 21.17 6.42
CA ALA A 158 14.24 21.06 7.51
C ALA A 158 15.69 21.35 7.10
N ASP A 159 16.00 21.48 5.80
CA ASP A 159 17.37 21.53 5.27
C ASP A 159 18.23 22.63 5.94
N ALA A 160 17.65 23.81 6.22
CA ALA A 160 18.34 24.90 6.90
C ALA A 160 18.84 24.58 8.33
N ARG A 161 18.30 23.54 8.97
CA ARG A 161 18.72 23.07 10.31
C ARG A 161 19.97 22.19 10.27
N PHE A 162 20.28 21.63 9.10
CA PHE A 162 21.31 20.62 8.90
C PHE A 162 22.39 21.19 7.97
N PRO A 163 23.46 21.84 8.49
CA PRO A 163 24.49 22.51 7.68
C PRO A 163 25.20 21.57 6.70
N GLU A 164 25.31 20.30 7.07
CA GLU A 164 25.88 19.24 6.22
C GLU A 164 24.86 18.64 5.25
N GLY A 165 23.62 19.12 5.28
CA GLY A 165 22.54 18.82 4.35
C GLY A 165 21.75 17.56 4.67
N THR A 166 20.84 17.24 3.75
CA THR A 166 20.00 16.04 3.80
C THR A 166 20.50 14.97 2.82
N VAL A 167 20.56 13.71 3.27
CA VAL A 167 20.86 12.54 2.45
C VAL A 167 19.65 11.63 2.36
N PHE A 168 19.29 11.22 1.14
CA PHE A 168 18.19 10.29 0.88
C PHE A 168 18.74 8.91 0.52
N VAL A 169 18.30 7.88 1.25
CA VAL A 169 18.64 6.49 1.00
C VAL A 169 17.36 5.71 0.74
N SER A 170 17.19 5.24 -0.48
CA SER A 170 16.09 4.33 -0.80
C SER A 170 16.53 2.89 -0.55
N LEU A 171 15.90 2.22 0.41
CA LEU A 171 16.09 0.78 0.62
C LEU A 171 15.24 -0.05 -0.35
N ALA A 172 14.40 0.60 -1.16
CA ALA A 172 13.46 -0.01 -2.09
C ALA A 172 13.99 -1.17 -2.95
N THR A 173 15.26 -1.09 -3.36
CA THR A 173 15.91 -2.03 -4.28
C THR A 173 16.90 -2.96 -3.56
N VAL A 174 17.05 -2.84 -2.24
CA VAL A 174 18.01 -3.60 -1.45
C VAL A 174 17.38 -4.95 -1.08
N ALA A 175 17.83 -6.02 -1.73
CA ALA A 175 17.21 -7.33 -1.53
C ALA A 175 17.62 -8.03 -0.23
N CYS A 176 18.74 -7.65 0.39
CA CYS A 176 19.31 -8.35 1.55
C CYS A 176 19.97 -7.37 2.52
N PRO A 177 19.82 -7.58 3.85
CA PRO A 177 20.41 -6.72 4.89
C PRO A 177 21.91 -6.43 4.71
N ARG A 178 22.68 -7.42 4.21
CA ARG A 178 24.12 -7.27 4.01
C ARG A 178 24.53 -6.19 3.01
N PHE A 179 23.61 -5.77 2.13
CA PHE A 179 23.86 -4.75 1.11
C PHE A 179 23.41 -3.35 1.54
N VAL A 180 22.88 -3.20 2.75
CA VAL A 180 22.48 -1.88 3.26
C VAL A 180 23.68 -0.95 3.47
N PRO A 181 24.84 -1.41 3.98
CA PRO A 181 26.04 -0.57 4.04
C PRO A 181 26.46 -0.03 2.67
N ASP A 182 26.33 -0.83 1.60
CA ASP A 182 26.64 -0.38 0.24
C ASP A 182 25.67 0.71 -0.25
N ALA A 183 24.38 0.57 0.07
CA ALA A 183 23.36 1.57 -0.26
C ALA A 183 23.61 2.90 0.47
N LEU A 184 23.97 2.84 1.76
CA LEU A 184 24.36 4.01 2.54
C LEU A 184 25.63 4.66 1.96
N ALA A 185 26.67 3.86 1.69
CA ALA A 185 27.93 4.35 1.14
C ALA A 185 27.72 5.07 -0.20
N GLY A 186 26.92 4.49 -1.08
CA GLY A 186 26.52 5.11 -2.34
C GLY A 186 25.79 6.44 -2.14
N ALA A 187 24.88 6.51 -1.17
CA ALA A 187 24.14 7.74 -0.89
C ALA A 187 25.01 8.84 -0.25
N PHE A 188 25.97 8.48 0.58
CA PHE A 188 26.96 9.40 1.16
C PHE A 188 28.08 9.77 0.19
N GLY A 189 28.13 9.16 -1.00
CA GLY A 189 29.16 9.40 -2.00
C GLY A 189 30.54 8.87 -1.60
N ILE A 190 30.58 7.83 -0.75
CA ILE A 190 31.82 7.18 -0.32
C ILE A 190 32.31 6.31 -1.48
N ALA A 191 33.52 6.58 -1.98
CA ALA A 191 34.15 5.74 -2.98
C ALA A 191 34.31 4.32 -2.41
N GLN A 192 33.73 3.32 -3.09
CA GLN A 192 33.82 1.93 -2.64
C GLN A 192 35.29 1.49 -2.63
N PRO A 193 35.90 1.19 -1.47
CA PRO A 193 37.23 0.60 -1.44
C PRO A 193 37.15 -0.80 -2.05
N THR A 194 38.27 -1.33 -2.54
CA THR A 194 38.38 -2.74 -2.92
C THR A 194 38.21 -3.63 -1.67
N GLY A 195 36.98 -4.04 -1.35
CA GLY A 195 36.64 -4.87 -0.19
C GLY A 195 35.16 -4.75 0.21
N SER A 196 34.73 -5.49 1.24
CA SER A 196 33.37 -5.36 1.80
C SER A 196 33.29 -4.12 2.69
N LEU A 197 32.38 -3.20 2.40
CA LEU A 197 32.07 -2.05 3.25
C LEU A 197 31.34 -2.52 4.52
N THR A 198 31.89 -2.18 5.69
CA THR A 198 31.20 -2.42 6.97
C THR A 198 30.39 -1.21 7.38
N LEU A 199 29.33 -1.42 8.16
CA LEU A 199 28.55 -0.31 8.70
C LEU A 199 29.42 0.68 9.48
N GLU A 200 30.39 0.19 10.25
CA GLU A 200 31.36 1.00 11.00
C GLU A 200 32.14 1.97 10.11
N THR A 201 32.58 1.52 8.92
CA THR A 201 33.31 2.39 7.98
C THR A 201 32.42 3.51 7.43
N VAL A 202 31.14 3.23 7.20
CA VAL A 202 30.16 4.23 6.78
C VAL A 202 29.89 5.22 7.91
N LEU A 203 29.66 4.74 9.14
CA LEU A 203 29.44 5.56 10.33
C LEU A 203 30.61 6.51 10.59
N ALA A 204 31.84 6.02 10.52
CA ALA A 204 33.05 6.82 10.71
C ALA A 204 33.16 7.98 9.70
N SER A 205 32.65 7.80 8.48
CA SER A 205 32.71 8.84 7.44
C SER A 205 31.72 9.99 7.67
N VAL A 206 30.65 9.75 8.42
CA VAL A 206 29.58 10.72 8.72
C VAL A 206 29.61 11.22 10.15
N ALA A 207 30.55 10.73 10.96
CA ALA A 207 30.78 11.22 12.31
C ALA A 207 31.05 12.74 12.32
N ARG A 208 30.58 13.40 13.37
CA ARG A 208 30.66 14.85 13.65
C ARG A 208 29.95 15.75 12.63
N ARG A 209 29.02 15.21 11.85
CA ARG A 209 28.20 15.96 10.90
C ARG A 209 26.81 16.20 11.45
N ARG A 210 26.30 17.42 11.30
CA ARG A 210 24.90 17.75 11.61
C ARG A 210 24.03 17.60 10.37
N MET A 211 23.59 16.38 10.12
CA MET A 211 22.86 16.03 8.90
C MET A 211 21.56 15.27 9.18
N LEU A 212 20.65 15.34 8.20
CA LEU A 212 19.43 14.54 8.19
C LEU A 212 19.57 13.38 7.21
N LEU A 213 19.40 12.16 7.70
CA LEU A 213 19.31 10.96 6.89
C LEU A 213 17.85 10.56 6.71
N VAL A 214 17.38 10.54 5.47
CA VAL A 214 16.08 9.98 5.12
C VAL A 214 16.26 8.52 4.70
N LEU A 215 15.83 7.59 5.54
CA LEU A 215 15.81 6.15 5.26
C LEU A 215 14.42 5.76 4.74
N ASP A 216 14.29 5.58 3.43
CA ASP A 216 13.01 5.29 2.80
C ASP A 216 12.79 3.78 2.60
N ASN A 217 11.56 3.31 2.85
CA ASN A 217 11.07 1.96 2.60
C ASN A 217 11.73 0.87 3.48
N CYS A 218 11.75 1.08 4.80
CA CYS A 218 12.42 0.20 5.76
C CYS A 218 11.70 -1.13 6.04
N GLU A 219 10.42 -1.29 5.67
CA GLU A 219 9.57 -2.40 6.13
C GLU A 219 10.06 -3.83 5.79
N HIS A 220 10.89 -3.98 4.76
CA HIS A 220 11.44 -5.27 4.33
C HIS A 220 12.82 -5.57 4.91
N LEU A 221 13.43 -4.59 5.57
CA LEU A 221 14.76 -4.65 6.19
C LEU A 221 14.71 -4.00 7.57
N LEU A 222 13.61 -4.20 8.30
CA LEU A 222 13.27 -3.44 9.51
C LEU A 222 14.39 -3.54 10.55
N ASP A 223 14.88 -4.75 10.83
CA ASP A 223 15.98 -4.98 11.78
C ASP A 223 17.27 -4.26 11.38
N ALA A 224 17.62 -4.30 10.08
CA ALA A 224 18.81 -3.63 9.57
C ALA A 224 18.66 -2.11 9.66
N ALA A 225 17.50 -1.58 9.26
CA ALA A 225 17.19 -0.15 9.35
C ALA A 225 17.20 0.33 10.81
N ALA A 226 16.67 -0.45 11.74
CA ALA A 226 16.67 -0.18 13.18
C ALA A 226 18.10 -0.15 13.74
N GLN A 227 18.93 -1.15 13.42
CA GLN A 227 20.34 -1.20 13.83
C GLN A 227 21.13 0.00 13.29
N ILE A 228 20.90 0.37 12.04
CA ILE A 228 21.54 1.52 11.40
C ILE A 228 21.11 2.82 12.04
N ALA A 229 19.81 3.01 12.25
CA ALA A 229 19.28 4.21 12.88
C ALA A 229 19.83 4.40 14.28
N SER A 230 19.86 3.35 15.11
CA SER A 230 20.46 3.39 16.44
C SER A 230 21.95 3.73 16.37
N ALA A 231 22.73 2.98 15.58
CA ALA A 231 24.17 3.16 15.51
C ALA A 231 24.57 4.56 15.00
N LEU A 232 23.80 5.11 14.07
CA LEU A 232 23.98 6.46 13.55
C LEU A 232 23.72 7.54 14.61
N THR A 233 22.66 7.39 15.39
CA THR A 233 22.32 8.37 16.44
C THR A 233 23.11 8.18 17.74
N ASP A 234 23.60 6.98 18.02
CA ASP A 234 24.43 6.71 19.21
C ASP A 234 25.87 7.21 19.01
N ALA A 235 26.36 7.20 17.76
CA ALA A 235 27.71 7.67 17.43
C ALA A 235 27.84 9.20 17.43
N ASP A 236 26.76 9.95 17.18
CA ASP A 236 26.83 11.42 17.05
C ASP A 236 25.53 12.15 17.44
N ASP A 237 25.67 13.23 18.20
CA ASP A 237 24.55 14.09 18.62
C ASP A 237 24.00 14.99 17.51
N GLY A 238 24.77 15.19 16.43
CA GLY A 238 24.40 16.01 15.29
C GLY A 238 23.49 15.32 14.28
N LEU A 239 23.42 13.99 14.27
CA LEU A 239 22.77 13.23 13.21
C LEU A 239 21.33 12.85 13.57
N CYS A 240 20.42 13.11 12.63
CA CYS A 240 19.00 12.76 12.74
C CYS A 240 18.59 11.79 11.64
N VAL A 241 17.69 10.87 11.95
CA VAL A 241 17.14 9.88 11.03
C VAL A 241 15.64 10.10 10.88
N LEU A 242 15.19 10.28 9.64
CA LEU A 242 13.78 10.26 9.25
C LEU A 242 13.52 8.99 8.44
N ALA A 243 12.89 8.00 9.05
CA ALA A 243 12.58 6.74 8.40
C ALA A 243 11.16 6.73 7.81
N THR A 244 10.95 6.04 6.69
CA THR A 244 9.62 5.70 6.19
C THR A 244 9.43 4.18 6.23
N SER A 245 8.34 3.72 6.84
CA SER A 245 8.07 2.29 7.02
C SER A 245 6.57 2.03 7.16
N ARG A 246 6.15 0.77 7.01
CA ARG A 246 4.78 0.35 7.34
C ARG A 246 4.54 0.14 8.83
N GLU A 247 5.62 -0.12 9.56
CA GLU A 247 5.64 -0.34 11.01
C GLU A 247 6.84 0.39 11.64
N SER A 248 6.77 0.68 12.93
CA SER A 248 7.84 1.35 13.68
C SER A 248 9.12 0.51 13.71
N LEU A 249 10.28 1.14 13.83
CA LEU A 249 11.58 0.48 14.01
C LEU A 249 11.71 -0.19 15.38
N ARG A 250 10.91 0.22 16.37
CA ARG A 250 10.88 -0.27 17.75
C ARG A 250 12.23 -0.15 18.47
N ILE A 251 12.85 1.02 18.35
CA ILE A 251 14.14 1.34 18.99
C ILE A 251 14.02 2.48 19.99
N HIS A 252 14.96 2.55 20.92
CA HIS A 252 15.00 3.62 21.92
C HIS A 252 15.14 5.00 21.26
N GLY A 253 14.40 5.99 21.78
CA GLY A 253 14.41 7.35 21.24
C GLY A 253 13.63 7.53 19.93
N GLU A 254 12.97 6.49 19.41
CA GLU A 254 12.10 6.59 18.25
C GLU A 254 10.83 7.39 18.55
N ARG A 255 10.58 8.42 17.73
CA ARG A 255 9.32 9.15 17.67
C ARG A 255 8.52 8.68 16.45
N VAL A 256 7.43 7.96 16.70
CA VAL A 256 6.52 7.49 15.65
C VAL A 256 5.56 8.61 15.24
N CYS A 257 5.47 8.86 13.93
CA CYS A 257 4.57 9.83 13.30
C CYS A 257 3.64 9.10 12.32
N PRO A 258 2.41 8.76 12.71
CA PRO A 258 1.43 8.16 11.82
C PRO A 258 1.05 9.11 10.68
N VAL A 259 1.00 8.60 9.45
CA VAL A 259 0.56 9.35 8.27
C VAL A 259 -0.90 8.98 7.97
N PRO A 260 -1.87 9.89 8.18
CA PRO A 260 -3.27 9.59 7.94
C PRO A 260 -3.59 9.50 6.44
N PRO A 261 -4.73 8.89 6.05
CA PRO A 261 -5.31 9.07 4.72
C PRO A 261 -5.62 10.54 4.42
N LEU A 262 -5.89 10.86 3.15
CA LEU A 262 -6.39 12.18 2.78
C LEU A 262 -7.83 12.34 3.22
N ASP A 263 -8.21 13.58 3.49
CA ASP A 263 -9.58 13.93 3.87
C ASP A 263 -10.53 13.60 2.72
N VAL A 264 -11.67 13.00 3.06
CA VAL A 264 -12.75 12.66 2.14
C VAL A 264 -14.03 13.39 2.58
N PRO A 265 -14.89 13.84 1.66
CA PRO A 265 -16.14 14.51 2.03
C PRO A 265 -17.11 13.56 2.73
N ASP A 266 -17.83 14.05 3.75
CA ASP A 266 -18.88 13.32 4.45
C ASP A 266 -20.00 12.83 3.51
N GLU A 267 -20.72 11.79 3.94
CA GLU A 267 -21.90 11.31 3.20
C GLU A 267 -23.00 12.38 3.19
N GLY A 268 -23.43 12.78 2.00
CA GLY A 268 -24.47 13.82 1.82
C GLY A 268 -23.97 15.26 1.73
N ALA A 269 -22.66 15.51 1.86
CA ALA A 269 -22.08 16.82 1.57
C ALA A 269 -22.33 17.19 0.08
N GLY A 270 -22.96 18.34 -0.17
CA GLY A 270 -23.28 18.81 -1.52
C GLY A 270 -22.02 19.08 -2.37
N GLY A 271 -22.15 19.06 -3.70
CA GLY A 271 -21.01 19.14 -4.63
C GLY A 271 -20.11 20.38 -4.48
N GLY A 272 -20.60 21.47 -3.87
CA GLY A 272 -19.82 22.67 -3.57
C GLY A 272 -18.81 22.50 -2.43
N ASP A 273 -19.03 21.53 -1.52
CA ASP A 273 -18.13 21.23 -0.40
C ASP A 273 -17.07 20.17 -0.79
N ALA A 274 -17.30 19.39 -1.84
CA ALA A 274 -16.40 18.30 -2.23
C ALA A 274 -14.94 18.74 -2.50
N MET A 275 -14.73 19.94 -3.03
CA MET A 275 -13.39 20.49 -3.32
C MET A 275 -12.63 20.96 -2.07
N SER A 276 -13.26 21.02 -0.90
CA SER A 276 -12.56 21.29 0.37
C SER A 276 -11.70 20.09 0.80
N ALA A 277 -12.10 18.88 0.42
CA ALA A 277 -11.42 17.65 0.76
C ALA A 277 -10.18 17.40 -0.10
N SER A 278 -9.05 17.11 0.56
CA SER A 278 -7.74 16.92 -0.07
C SER A 278 -7.70 15.72 -1.03
N ALA A 279 -8.50 14.68 -0.79
CA ALA A 279 -8.64 13.55 -1.72
C ALA A 279 -9.25 13.95 -3.07
N VAL A 280 -10.27 14.80 -3.08
CA VAL A 280 -10.94 15.27 -4.30
C VAL A 280 -10.04 16.23 -5.07
N GLN A 281 -9.31 17.11 -4.37
CA GLN A 281 -8.32 17.99 -4.98
C GLN A 281 -7.22 17.19 -5.71
N LEU A 282 -6.69 16.14 -5.06
CA LEU A 282 -5.73 15.23 -5.69
C LEU A 282 -6.33 14.55 -6.93
N PHE A 283 -7.54 14.01 -6.82
CA PHE A 283 -8.22 13.38 -7.95
C PHE A 283 -8.34 14.35 -9.13
N ALA A 284 -8.88 15.55 -8.89
CA ALA A 284 -9.09 16.57 -9.91
C ALA A 284 -7.78 16.99 -10.57
N ALA A 285 -6.73 17.21 -9.78
CA ALA A 285 -5.41 17.57 -10.30
C ALA A 285 -4.84 16.47 -11.20
N ARG A 286 -4.97 15.19 -10.82
CA ARG A 286 -4.47 14.06 -11.61
C ARG A 286 -5.31 13.77 -12.84
N ALA A 287 -6.62 13.84 -12.74
CA ALA A 287 -7.53 13.66 -13.87
C ALA A 287 -7.29 14.74 -14.93
N ARG A 288 -7.14 16.02 -14.53
CA ARG A 288 -6.84 17.13 -15.45
C ARG A 288 -5.42 17.11 -16.01
N ALA A 289 -4.46 16.55 -15.28
CA ALA A 289 -3.12 16.31 -15.82
C ALA A 289 -3.12 15.23 -16.93
N ALA A 290 -4.03 14.26 -16.86
CA ALA A 290 -4.19 13.21 -17.87
C ALA A 290 -5.10 13.65 -19.04
N ASP A 291 -6.19 14.37 -18.77
CA ASP A 291 -7.08 15.00 -19.74
C ASP A 291 -7.44 16.43 -19.30
N PRO A 292 -6.87 17.48 -19.92
CA PRO A 292 -7.14 18.88 -19.57
C PRO A 292 -8.63 19.28 -19.63
N ARG A 293 -9.45 18.53 -20.38
CA ARG A 293 -10.89 18.77 -20.58
C ARG A 293 -11.77 17.98 -19.61
N PHE A 294 -11.17 17.22 -18.68
CA PHE A 294 -11.93 16.44 -17.70
C PHE A 294 -12.92 17.33 -16.93
N PRO A 295 -14.20 16.93 -16.82
CA PRO A 295 -15.26 17.78 -16.28
C PRO A 295 -15.09 18.01 -14.76
N LEU A 296 -15.32 19.25 -14.33
CA LEU A 296 -15.37 19.66 -12.93
C LEU A 296 -16.73 20.31 -12.57
N ASP A 297 -17.79 19.86 -13.22
CA ASP A 297 -19.16 20.26 -12.88
C ASP A 297 -19.63 19.60 -11.56
N PRO A 298 -20.72 20.08 -10.95
CA PRO A 298 -21.21 19.56 -9.66
C PRO A 298 -21.48 18.06 -9.64
N ARG A 299 -21.91 17.46 -10.76
CA ARG A 299 -22.16 16.01 -10.86
C ARG A 299 -20.83 15.25 -10.82
N SER A 300 -19.86 15.69 -11.61
CA SER A 300 -18.52 15.08 -11.65
C SER A 300 -17.84 15.15 -10.30
N LEU A 301 -17.92 16.29 -9.60
CA LEU A 301 -17.39 16.46 -8.25
C LEU A 301 -18.07 15.54 -7.22
N SER A 302 -19.38 15.34 -7.31
CA SER A 302 -20.12 14.40 -6.45
C SER A 302 -19.67 12.95 -6.67
N LEU A 303 -19.46 12.55 -7.93
CA LEU A 303 -18.95 11.22 -8.26
C LEU A 303 -17.50 11.05 -7.81
N MET A 304 -16.65 12.06 -7.97
CA MET A 304 -15.28 12.05 -7.44
C MET A 304 -15.26 11.90 -5.92
N ALA A 305 -16.12 12.62 -5.19
CA ALA A 305 -16.25 12.48 -3.75
C ALA A 305 -16.65 11.04 -3.35
N SER A 306 -17.61 10.45 -4.06
CA SER A 306 -18.03 9.05 -3.87
C SER A 306 -16.88 8.07 -4.10
N VAL A 307 -16.12 8.24 -5.19
CA VAL A 307 -14.95 7.42 -5.49
C VAL A 307 -13.86 7.61 -4.42
N CYS A 308 -13.55 8.84 -4.01
CA CYS A 308 -12.55 9.12 -2.98
C CYS A 308 -12.90 8.48 -1.62
N ARG A 309 -14.17 8.51 -1.20
CA ARG A 309 -14.65 7.79 -0.01
C ARG A 309 -14.42 6.29 -0.12
N ARG A 310 -14.79 5.68 -1.25
CA ARG A 310 -14.61 4.24 -1.49
C ARG A 310 -13.14 3.81 -1.57
N LEU A 311 -12.24 4.76 -1.84
CA LEU A 311 -10.80 4.54 -1.81
C LEU A 311 -10.17 4.91 -0.46
N ASP A 312 -10.99 5.21 0.57
CA ASP A 312 -10.58 5.59 1.92
C ASP A 312 -9.53 6.71 1.95
N GLY A 313 -9.57 7.65 0.99
CA GLY A 313 -8.57 8.72 0.94
C GLY A 313 -7.15 8.26 0.63
N LEU A 314 -6.94 7.01 0.14
CA LEU A 314 -5.61 6.47 -0.15
C LEU A 314 -5.02 7.13 -1.41
N PRO A 315 -3.95 7.95 -1.30
CA PRO A 315 -3.43 8.73 -2.41
C PRO A 315 -3.11 7.90 -3.65
N LEU A 316 -2.36 6.80 -3.52
CA LEU A 316 -2.00 5.97 -4.67
C LEU A 316 -3.25 5.42 -5.40
N ALA A 317 -4.27 5.00 -4.65
CA ALA A 317 -5.51 4.52 -5.23
C ALA A 317 -6.25 5.64 -5.98
N ILE A 318 -6.29 6.84 -5.41
CA ILE A 318 -6.88 8.03 -6.02
C ILE A 318 -6.15 8.41 -7.31
N GLU A 319 -4.82 8.40 -7.33
CA GLU A 319 -4.05 8.72 -8.54
C GLU A 319 -4.33 7.72 -9.67
N LEU A 320 -4.42 6.42 -9.35
CA LEU A 320 -4.77 5.37 -10.30
C LEU A 320 -6.21 5.52 -10.80
N ALA A 321 -7.15 5.83 -9.91
CA ALA A 321 -8.55 6.07 -10.24
C ALA A 321 -8.72 7.29 -11.14
N ALA A 322 -8.03 8.40 -10.84
CA ALA A 322 -8.05 9.60 -11.66
C ALA A 322 -7.50 9.36 -13.07
N ALA A 323 -6.40 8.60 -13.19
CA ALA A 323 -5.86 8.20 -14.48
C ALA A 323 -6.86 7.34 -15.29
N ARG A 324 -7.64 6.48 -14.62
CA ARG A 324 -8.68 5.67 -15.26
C ARG A 324 -9.93 6.46 -15.64
N ALA A 325 -10.36 7.39 -14.79
CA ALA A 325 -11.47 8.28 -15.09
C ALA A 325 -11.19 9.14 -16.33
N ALA A 326 -9.95 9.59 -16.53
CA ALA A 326 -9.56 10.33 -17.73
C ALA A 326 -9.72 9.52 -19.04
N VAL A 327 -9.73 8.18 -18.95
CA VAL A 327 -9.90 7.29 -20.12
C VAL A 327 -11.35 6.82 -20.27
N LEU A 328 -12.00 6.43 -19.17
CA LEU A 328 -13.32 5.77 -19.18
C LEU A 328 -14.49 6.73 -18.92
N GLY A 329 -14.21 7.92 -18.39
CA GLY A 329 -15.21 8.79 -17.79
C GLY A 329 -15.49 8.46 -16.32
N ILE A 330 -15.90 9.47 -15.55
CA ILE A 330 -16.13 9.34 -14.10
C ILE A 330 -17.37 8.51 -13.78
N ASP A 331 -18.44 8.59 -14.58
CA ASP A 331 -19.67 7.81 -14.38
C ASP A 331 -19.39 6.30 -14.48
N VAL A 332 -18.65 5.89 -15.51
CA VAL A 332 -18.31 4.48 -15.72
C VAL A 332 -17.44 3.97 -14.58
N LEU A 333 -16.43 4.75 -14.17
CA LEU A 333 -15.58 4.38 -13.04
C LEU A 333 -16.39 4.24 -11.74
N ALA A 334 -17.22 5.24 -11.42
CA ALA A 334 -18.02 5.23 -10.21
C ALA A 334 -19.00 4.04 -10.17
N ALA A 335 -19.60 3.68 -11.30
CA ALA A 335 -20.54 2.54 -11.36
C ALA A 335 -19.85 1.18 -11.13
N HIS A 336 -18.59 1.00 -11.54
CA HIS A 336 -17.94 -0.32 -11.56
C HIS A 336 -16.83 -0.52 -10.51
N LEU A 337 -16.57 0.49 -9.67
CA LEU A 337 -15.43 0.47 -8.74
C LEU A 337 -15.54 -0.65 -7.67
N ASP A 338 -16.73 -1.04 -7.23
CA ASP A 338 -16.94 -2.06 -6.17
C ASP A 338 -16.63 -3.45 -6.71
N ASP A 339 -17.10 -3.73 -7.92
CA ASP A 339 -16.95 -5.03 -8.55
C ASP A 339 -15.56 -5.24 -9.16
N HIS A 340 -14.84 -4.15 -9.45
CA HIS A 340 -13.62 -4.21 -10.25
C HIS A 340 -12.51 -3.28 -9.76
N PHE A 341 -12.02 -3.47 -8.53
CA PHE A 341 -10.71 -2.90 -8.11
C PHE A 341 -9.56 -3.28 -9.06
N ARG A 342 -9.72 -4.34 -9.86
CA ARG A 342 -8.85 -4.73 -10.98
C ARG A 342 -8.77 -3.68 -12.12
N LEU A 343 -9.73 -2.75 -12.21
CA LEU A 343 -9.68 -1.62 -13.15
C LEU A 343 -8.58 -0.61 -12.78
N LEU A 344 -8.16 -0.57 -11.51
CA LEU A 344 -7.11 0.34 -11.00
C LEU A 344 -5.69 -0.17 -11.31
N THR A 345 -5.48 -0.56 -12.57
CA THR A 345 -4.17 -0.90 -13.14
C THR A 345 -3.63 0.29 -13.95
N GLY A 346 -2.36 0.27 -14.36
CA GLY A 346 -1.83 1.25 -15.33
C GLY A 346 -1.33 2.56 -14.74
N GLY A 347 -0.70 2.52 -13.55
CA GLY A 347 0.05 3.64 -12.99
C GLY A 347 1.22 4.08 -13.87
N PHE A 348 1.94 5.12 -13.43
CA PHE A 348 3.05 5.69 -14.20
C PHE A 348 4.09 4.62 -14.57
N ARG A 349 4.49 4.57 -15.85
CA ARG A 349 5.52 3.62 -16.35
C ARG A 349 6.88 3.81 -15.66
N THR A 350 7.13 5.00 -15.13
CA THR A 350 8.35 5.37 -14.39
C THR A 350 8.24 5.13 -12.88
N ALA A 351 7.07 4.75 -12.37
CA ALA A 351 6.94 4.35 -10.96
C ALA A 351 7.61 2.98 -10.73
N LEU A 352 8.11 2.76 -9.50
CA LEU A 352 8.59 1.46 -9.07
C LEU A 352 7.53 0.38 -9.35
N PRO A 353 7.90 -0.86 -9.75
CA PRO A 353 6.95 -1.91 -10.12
C PRO A 353 5.81 -2.10 -9.10
N ARG A 354 6.12 -2.01 -7.80
CA ARG A 354 5.15 -2.11 -6.71
C ARG A 354 4.14 -0.96 -6.60
N HIS A 355 4.38 0.18 -7.21
CA HIS A 355 3.45 1.32 -7.23
C HIS A 355 2.75 1.48 -8.59
N GLN A 356 3.02 0.60 -9.55
CA GLN A 356 2.38 0.64 -10.88
C GLN A 356 0.91 0.20 -10.83
N THR A 357 0.54 -0.64 -9.85
CA THR A 357 -0.84 -1.06 -9.62
C THR A 357 -1.09 -1.21 -8.11
N LEU A 358 -2.35 -1.11 -7.68
CA LEU A 358 -2.70 -1.44 -6.30
C LEU A 358 -2.38 -2.90 -5.96
N GLN A 359 -2.59 -3.80 -6.92
CA GLN A 359 -2.29 -5.21 -6.73
C GLN A 359 -0.80 -5.44 -6.42
N ALA A 360 0.11 -4.86 -7.21
CA ALA A 360 1.55 -5.02 -6.99
C ALA A 360 2.00 -4.45 -5.63
N MET A 361 1.36 -3.39 -5.14
CA MET A 361 1.60 -2.83 -3.82
C MET A 361 1.17 -3.80 -2.72
N TYR A 362 -0.01 -4.39 -2.84
CA TYR A 362 -0.50 -5.38 -1.87
C TYR A 362 0.25 -6.70 -1.94
N ASP A 363 0.60 -7.22 -3.12
CA ASP A 363 1.41 -8.43 -3.30
C ASP A 363 2.78 -8.30 -2.60
N TRP A 364 3.39 -7.11 -2.65
CA TRP A 364 4.62 -6.83 -1.89
C TRP A 364 4.36 -6.92 -0.39
N SER A 365 3.33 -6.22 0.08
CA SER A 365 2.96 -6.15 1.50
C SER A 365 2.62 -7.53 2.08
N TYR A 366 1.90 -8.34 1.31
CA TYR A 366 1.47 -9.68 1.67
C TYR A 366 2.65 -10.66 1.75
N ARG A 367 3.65 -10.52 0.88
CA ARG A 367 4.88 -11.34 0.92
C ARG A 367 5.72 -11.10 2.18
N LEU A 368 5.63 -9.92 2.81
CA LEU A 368 6.33 -9.61 4.05
C LEU A 368 5.65 -10.19 5.31
N LEU A 369 4.44 -10.71 5.18
CA LEU A 369 3.70 -11.30 6.30
C LEU A 369 4.18 -12.73 6.59
N GLY A 370 4.16 -13.10 7.88
CA GLY A 370 4.25 -14.50 8.30
C GLY A 370 2.99 -15.29 7.94
N ASP A 371 3.04 -16.62 8.01
CA ASP A 371 1.93 -17.47 7.53
C ASP A 371 0.64 -17.27 8.34
N ALA A 372 0.74 -17.10 9.66
CA ALA A 372 -0.39 -16.77 10.53
C ALA A 372 -1.06 -15.43 10.14
N GLU A 373 -0.25 -14.40 9.85
CA GLU A 373 -0.74 -13.08 9.44
C GLU A 373 -1.38 -13.12 8.05
N ARG A 374 -0.82 -13.91 7.12
CA ARG A 374 -1.40 -14.14 5.78
C ARG A 374 -2.75 -14.84 5.85
N LEU A 375 -2.87 -15.86 6.71
CA LEU A 375 -4.12 -16.57 6.98
C LEU A 375 -5.15 -15.61 7.58
N LEU A 376 -4.78 -14.88 8.64
CA LEU A 376 -5.66 -13.93 9.30
C LEU A 376 -6.14 -12.86 8.32
N LEU A 377 -5.23 -12.16 7.64
CA LEU A 377 -5.58 -11.09 6.69
C LEU A 377 -6.54 -11.60 5.61
N ARG A 378 -6.29 -12.79 5.05
CA ARG A 378 -7.14 -13.40 4.03
C ARG A 378 -8.57 -13.62 4.55
N TRP A 379 -8.70 -14.23 5.72
CA TRP A 379 -10.00 -14.52 6.34
C TRP A 379 -10.74 -13.26 6.78
N LEU A 380 -10.03 -12.20 7.17
CA LEU A 380 -10.64 -10.90 7.44
C LEU A 380 -11.32 -10.28 6.21
N GLY A 381 -10.99 -10.73 4.99
CA GLY A 381 -11.64 -10.28 3.75
C GLY A 381 -13.13 -10.63 3.65
N VAL A 382 -13.68 -11.46 4.54
CA VAL A 382 -15.12 -11.75 4.61
C VAL A 382 -15.92 -10.63 5.27
N PHE A 383 -15.31 -9.85 6.15
CA PHE A 383 -15.99 -8.74 6.84
C PHE A 383 -16.17 -7.58 5.88
N ARG A 384 -17.39 -7.07 5.77
CA ARG A 384 -17.69 -5.89 4.95
C ARG A 384 -17.30 -4.61 5.67
N ASP A 385 -17.65 -4.51 6.96
CA ASP A 385 -17.35 -3.34 7.78
C ASP A 385 -16.29 -3.68 8.84
N GLY A 386 -16.18 -2.85 9.87
CA GLY A 386 -15.35 -3.17 11.01
C GLY A 386 -15.81 -4.44 11.73
N PHE A 387 -14.94 -5.00 12.56
CA PHE A 387 -15.15 -6.25 13.29
C PHE A 387 -14.57 -6.14 14.70
N SER A 388 -15.15 -6.88 15.64
CA SER A 388 -14.59 -7.03 16.99
C SER A 388 -13.63 -8.22 17.05
N ILE A 389 -12.84 -8.32 18.11
CA ILE A 389 -11.93 -9.47 18.28
C ILE A 389 -12.69 -10.79 18.45
N GLU A 390 -13.88 -10.76 19.04
CA GLU A 390 -14.78 -11.91 19.18
C GLU A 390 -15.25 -12.41 17.82
N ALA A 391 -15.59 -11.49 16.91
CA ALA A 391 -15.95 -11.82 15.54
C ALA A 391 -14.79 -12.51 14.80
N VAL A 392 -13.58 -11.97 14.92
CA VAL A 392 -12.38 -12.58 14.34
C VAL A 392 -12.14 -13.98 14.91
N ARG A 393 -12.27 -14.15 16.23
CA ARG A 393 -12.09 -15.45 16.88
C ARG A 393 -13.10 -16.49 16.37
N ALA A 394 -14.36 -16.11 16.21
CA ALA A 394 -15.38 -17.02 15.71
C ALA A 394 -15.17 -17.40 14.24
N VAL A 395 -14.71 -16.46 13.42
CA VAL A 395 -14.50 -16.68 11.98
C VAL A 395 -13.20 -17.43 11.68
N VAL A 396 -12.10 -17.08 12.35
CA VAL A 396 -10.76 -17.60 12.04
C VAL A 396 -10.35 -18.75 12.95
N GLY A 397 -10.93 -18.85 14.15
CA GLY A 397 -10.63 -19.87 15.16
C GLY A 397 -10.61 -21.32 14.67
N PRO A 398 -11.53 -21.74 13.78
CA PRO A 398 -11.51 -23.09 13.20
C PRO A 398 -10.22 -23.44 12.43
N ASN A 399 -9.40 -22.45 12.04
CA ASN A 399 -8.14 -22.65 11.33
C ASN A 399 -6.92 -22.77 12.27
N GLY A 400 -7.14 -22.93 13.59
CA GLY A 400 -6.07 -23.13 14.57
C GLY A 400 -5.44 -21.85 15.13
N LEU A 401 -5.91 -20.66 14.72
CA LEU A 401 -5.50 -19.37 15.31
C LEU A 401 -6.45 -19.00 16.46
N ALA A 402 -5.99 -19.14 17.69
CA ALA A 402 -6.80 -18.86 18.89
C ALA A 402 -5.97 -18.23 20.02
N GLY A 403 -6.65 -17.75 21.06
CA GLY A 403 -6.00 -17.31 22.29
C GLY A 403 -5.03 -16.14 22.09
N ALA A 404 -3.82 -16.28 22.64
CA ALA A 404 -2.77 -15.27 22.58
C ALA A 404 -2.22 -15.08 21.16
N ASP A 405 -2.08 -16.17 20.39
CA ASP A 405 -1.54 -16.13 19.03
C ASP A 405 -2.41 -15.27 18.10
N LEU A 406 -3.74 -15.34 18.26
CA LEU A 406 -4.65 -14.48 17.50
C LEU A 406 -4.46 -12.99 17.84
N LEU A 407 -4.29 -12.68 19.13
CA LEU A 407 -4.09 -11.30 19.60
C LEU A 407 -2.75 -10.75 19.11
N GLU A 408 -1.70 -11.56 19.13
CA GLU A 408 -0.40 -11.18 18.59
C GLU A 408 -0.46 -10.99 17.07
N THR A 409 -1.13 -11.89 16.35
CA THR A 409 -1.26 -11.83 14.89
C THR A 409 -2.05 -10.59 14.45
N ILE A 410 -3.17 -10.25 15.11
CA ILE A 410 -3.92 -9.04 14.78
C ILE A 410 -3.13 -7.77 15.14
N ALA A 411 -2.42 -7.78 16.27
CA ALA A 411 -1.53 -6.68 16.64
C ALA A 411 -0.40 -6.48 15.61
N GLY A 412 0.15 -7.57 15.06
CA GLY A 412 1.10 -7.54 13.96
C GLY A 412 0.54 -6.90 12.69
N LEU A 413 -0.69 -7.26 12.29
CA LEU A 413 -1.37 -6.64 11.15
C LEU A 413 -1.69 -5.15 11.38
N VAL A 414 -2.02 -4.76 12.61
CA VAL A 414 -2.20 -3.34 13.00
C VAL A 414 -0.88 -2.59 12.92
N ALA A 415 0.19 -3.14 13.48
CA ALA A 415 1.52 -2.54 13.44
C ALA A 415 2.01 -2.31 12.00
N LYS A 416 1.70 -3.25 11.09
CA LYS A 416 2.02 -3.19 9.65
C LYS A 416 1.06 -2.34 8.82
N SER A 417 0.13 -1.63 9.47
CA SER A 417 -0.86 -0.77 8.84
C SER A 417 -1.70 -1.49 7.77
N LEU A 418 -2.05 -2.76 8.00
CA LEU A 418 -2.96 -3.55 7.17
C LEU A 418 -4.36 -3.63 7.78
N VAL A 419 -4.44 -3.57 9.11
CA VAL A 419 -5.68 -3.43 9.89
C VAL A 419 -5.63 -2.09 10.62
N ILE A 420 -6.75 -1.39 10.68
CA ILE A 420 -6.91 -0.14 11.42
C ILE A 420 -7.62 -0.47 12.72
N LEU A 421 -7.05 -0.03 13.85
CA LEU A 421 -7.69 -0.04 15.15
C LEU A 421 -8.49 1.26 15.32
N GLU A 422 -9.80 1.15 15.48
CA GLU A 422 -10.71 2.25 15.76
C GLU A 422 -10.93 2.35 17.27
N THR A 423 -10.36 3.40 17.87
CA THR A 423 -10.54 3.72 19.29
C THR A 423 -11.69 4.70 19.44
N SER A 424 -12.93 4.22 19.29
CA SER A 424 -14.13 4.95 19.74
C SER A 424 -14.45 4.61 21.19
N GLN A 425 -15.25 5.44 21.87
CA GLN A 425 -15.77 5.14 23.21
C GLN A 425 -16.48 3.76 23.22
N GLY A 426 -15.85 2.74 23.81
CA GLY A 426 -16.34 1.37 23.82
C GLY A 426 -15.23 0.32 23.61
N ALA A 427 -15.64 -0.90 23.27
CA ALA A 427 -14.72 -1.99 22.97
C ALA A 427 -13.92 -1.71 21.67
N PRO A 428 -12.63 -2.08 21.60
CA PRO A 428 -11.79 -1.84 20.43
C PRO A 428 -12.38 -2.52 19.20
N ARG A 429 -12.51 -1.75 18.11
CA ARG A 429 -12.90 -2.27 16.81
C ARG A 429 -11.77 -2.21 15.83
N TYR A 430 -11.78 -3.14 14.90
CA TYR A 430 -10.82 -3.23 13.83
C TYR A 430 -11.55 -3.04 12.51
N ARG A 431 -10.88 -2.49 11.51
CA ARG A 431 -11.37 -2.52 10.13
C ARG A 431 -10.24 -2.70 9.13
N LEU A 432 -10.60 -3.16 7.95
CA LEU A 432 -9.73 -3.09 6.78
C LEU A 432 -10.06 -1.82 5.99
N LEU A 433 -9.04 -1.19 5.42
CA LEU A 433 -9.27 -0.26 4.31
C LEU A 433 -9.99 -1.01 3.19
N THR A 434 -10.89 -0.37 2.47
CA THR A 434 -11.68 -0.95 1.37
C THR A 434 -10.78 -1.64 0.34
N THR A 435 -9.67 -0.99 0.00
CA THR A 435 -8.65 -1.51 -0.92
C THR A 435 -7.92 -2.74 -0.36
N THR A 436 -7.61 -2.76 0.94
CA THR A 436 -7.02 -3.92 1.62
C THR A 436 -8.02 -5.08 1.73
N ARG A 437 -9.31 -4.79 2.00
CA ARG A 437 -10.41 -5.76 2.05
C ARG A 437 -10.60 -6.43 0.69
N ALA A 438 -10.64 -5.66 -0.40
CA ALA A 438 -10.77 -6.20 -1.75
C ALA A 438 -9.62 -7.16 -2.08
N TYR A 439 -8.38 -6.80 -1.70
CA TYR A 439 -7.23 -7.67 -1.87
C TYR A 439 -7.33 -8.95 -1.00
N ALA A 440 -7.69 -8.81 0.28
CA ALA A 440 -7.88 -9.93 1.19
C ALA A 440 -8.95 -10.90 0.69
N ARG A 441 -10.06 -10.38 0.13
CA ARG A 441 -11.13 -11.18 -0.47
C ARG A 441 -10.65 -11.95 -1.70
N GLN A 442 -9.87 -11.32 -2.58
CA GLN A 442 -9.25 -12.02 -3.71
C GLN A 442 -8.34 -13.15 -3.24
N GLN A 443 -7.55 -12.92 -2.18
CA GLN A 443 -6.73 -13.99 -1.61
C GLN A 443 -7.61 -15.12 -1.06
N LEU A 444 -8.73 -14.79 -0.41
CA LEU A 444 -9.68 -15.75 0.16
C LEU A 444 -10.26 -16.66 -0.92
N ASP A 445 -10.71 -16.05 -2.02
CA ASP A 445 -11.26 -16.76 -3.18
C ASP A 445 -10.18 -17.65 -3.82
N SER A 446 -8.96 -17.13 -4.00
CA SER A 446 -7.87 -17.88 -4.65
C SER A 446 -7.40 -19.12 -3.87
N HIS A 447 -7.63 -19.15 -2.56
CA HIS A 447 -7.27 -20.27 -1.69
C HIS A 447 -8.45 -21.22 -1.43
N GLY A 448 -9.64 -20.94 -1.98
CA GLY A 448 -10.82 -21.78 -1.82
C GLY A 448 -11.50 -21.67 -0.44
N ASP A 449 -11.10 -20.71 0.39
CA ASP A 449 -11.56 -20.56 1.77
C ASP A 449 -12.90 -19.79 1.88
N SER A 450 -13.41 -19.22 0.78
CA SER A 450 -14.52 -18.25 0.79
C SER A 450 -15.83 -18.79 1.34
N ALA A 451 -16.19 -20.04 1.03
CA ALA A 451 -17.42 -20.65 1.53
C ALA A 451 -17.35 -20.91 3.04
N ALA A 452 -16.21 -21.41 3.53
CA ALA A 452 -16.00 -21.68 4.94
C ALA A 452 -16.01 -20.39 5.77
N ALA A 453 -15.28 -19.36 5.31
CA ALA A 453 -15.25 -18.05 5.97
C ALA A 453 -16.63 -17.38 5.99
N ALA A 454 -17.38 -17.41 4.89
CA ALA A 454 -18.71 -16.81 4.82
C ALA A 454 -19.73 -17.51 5.71
N ARG A 455 -19.68 -18.86 5.80
CA ARG A 455 -20.50 -19.62 6.74
C ARG A 455 -20.16 -19.29 8.20
N ALA A 456 -18.88 -19.24 8.55
CA ALA A 456 -18.46 -18.88 9.90
C ALA A 456 -18.90 -17.45 10.28
N HIS A 457 -18.76 -16.52 9.34
CA HIS A 457 -19.23 -15.14 9.47
C HIS A 457 -20.75 -15.05 9.70
N ALA A 458 -21.55 -15.71 8.86
CA ALA A 458 -23.01 -15.71 9.00
C ALA A 458 -23.47 -16.34 10.34
N ASN A 459 -22.84 -17.44 10.77
CA ASN A 459 -23.11 -18.07 12.06
C ASN A 459 -22.80 -17.15 13.24
N TYR A 460 -21.66 -16.44 13.20
CA TYR A 460 -21.31 -15.49 14.25
C TYR A 460 -22.34 -14.36 14.38
N PHE A 461 -22.71 -13.73 13.27
CA PHE A 461 -23.69 -12.63 13.30
C PHE A 461 -25.10 -13.12 13.69
N LEU A 462 -25.50 -14.32 13.29
CA LEU A 462 -26.73 -14.94 13.78
C LEU A 462 -26.71 -15.09 15.30
N ALA A 463 -25.62 -15.64 15.86
CA ALA A 463 -25.48 -15.80 17.31
C ALA A 463 -25.49 -14.44 18.04
N LEU A 464 -24.75 -13.46 17.52
CA LEU A 464 -24.70 -12.09 18.06
C LEU A 464 -26.08 -11.46 18.15
N PHE A 465 -26.86 -11.51 17.07
CA PHE A 465 -28.19 -10.88 17.05
C PHE A 465 -29.22 -11.66 17.89
N ARG A 466 -29.11 -12.99 17.98
CA ARG A 466 -29.98 -13.80 18.85
C ARG A 466 -29.77 -13.51 20.33
N GLN A 467 -28.51 -13.34 20.76
CA GLN A 467 -28.15 -13.07 22.14
C GLN A 467 -28.52 -11.64 22.60
N ALA A 468 -28.60 -10.69 21.66
CA ALA A 468 -28.99 -9.31 21.99
C ALA A 468 -30.46 -9.24 22.47
N PRO A 469 -30.75 -8.55 23.59
CA PRO A 469 -32.10 -8.48 24.13
C PRO A 469 -33.09 -7.81 23.16
N HIS A 470 -34.34 -8.30 23.20
CA HIS A 470 -35.45 -7.73 22.45
C HIS A 470 -36.02 -6.53 23.23
N GLY A 471 -36.08 -5.34 22.61
CA GLY A 471 -36.75 -4.14 23.16
C GLY A 471 -35.81 -2.97 23.48
N ARG A 472 -36.40 -1.76 23.59
CA ARG A 472 -35.71 -0.56 24.10
C ARG A 472 -35.45 -0.72 25.59
N ALA A 473 -34.26 -0.30 26.06
CA ALA A 473 -33.96 -0.26 27.49
C ALA A 473 -35.08 0.47 28.25
N LYS A 474 -35.57 -0.10 29.35
CA LYS A 474 -36.59 0.57 30.19
C LYS A 474 -36.00 1.88 30.72
N PRO A 475 -36.75 3.00 30.75
CA PRO A 475 -36.28 4.21 31.41
C PRO A 475 -35.97 3.91 32.88
N GLY A 476 -34.71 4.09 33.30
CA GLY A 476 -34.27 3.90 34.68
C GLY A 476 -33.60 2.57 35.03
N SER A 477 -33.47 1.61 34.09
CA SER A 477 -32.58 0.45 34.27
C SER A 477 -31.15 0.78 33.85
N GLU A 478 -30.15 0.34 34.62
CA GLU A 478 -28.74 0.38 34.20
C GLU A 478 -28.60 -0.34 32.84
N PRO A 479 -27.81 0.19 31.89
CA PRO A 479 -27.73 -0.36 30.54
C PRO A 479 -27.01 -1.72 30.55
N ALA A 480 -27.78 -2.80 30.70
CA ALA A 480 -27.30 -4.16 30.50
C ALA A 480 -27.23 -4.45 28.99
N GLY A 481 -26.17 -3.98 28.33
CA GLY A 481 -25.82 -4.31 26.95
C GLY A 481 -26.54 -3.49 25.86
N ALA A 482 -25.98 -3.53 24.65
CA ALA A 482 -26.58 -2.92 23.46
C ALA A 482 -27.83 -3.70 23.04
N THR A 483 -28.91 -3.00 22.66
CA THR A 483 -30.13 -3.65 22.17
C THR A 483 -29.87 -4.37 20.85
N ARG A 484 -30.75 -5.30 20.44
CA ARG A 484 -30.64 -5.89 19.09
C ARG A 484 -30.61 -4.82 17.99
N LEU A 485 -31.42 -3.78 18.12
CA LEU A 485 -31.46 -2.68 17.15
C LEU A 485 -30.08 -1.99 17.04
N ASP A 486 -29.41 -1.77 18.18
CA ASP A 486 -28.08 -1.17 18.21
C ASP A 486 -27.02 -2.11 17.61
N ALA A 487 -27.12 -3.42 17.87
CA ALA A 487 -26.24 -4.42 17.29
C ALA A 487 -26.40 -4.50 15.77
N VAL A 488 -27.64 -4.58 15.27
CA VAL A 488 -27.93 -4.59 13.82
C VAL A 488 -27.49 -3.29 13.16
N ARG A 489 -27.75 -2.12 13.79
CA ARG A 489 -27.29 -0.82 13.28
C ARG A 489 -25.77 -0.79 13.13
N ARG A 490 -25.04 -1.29 14.13
CA ARG A 490 -23.58 -1.30 14.14
C ARG A 490 -22.98 -2.25 13.12
N GLU A 491 -23.65 -3.37 12.84
CA GLU A 491 -23.15 -4.45 12.00
C GLU A 491 -23.87 -4.53 10.63
N LEU A 492 -24.46 -3.43 10.17
CA LEU A 492 -25.36 -3.44 9.02
C LEU A 492 -24.71 -3.98 7.74
N GLY A 493 -23.48 -3.56 7.41
CA GLY A 493 -22.79 -4.11 6.24
C GLY A 493 -22.39 -5.56 6.40
N ASN A 494 -22.03 -5.99 7.62
CA ASN A 494 -21.76 -7.40 7.90
C ASN A 494 -23.04 -8.26 7.79
N LEU A 495 -24.20 -7.76 8.26
CA LEU A 495 -25.51 -8.39 8.05
C LEU A 495 -25.82 -8.54 6.57
N ARG A 496 -25.68 -7.46 5.79
CA ARG A 496 -25.89 -7.48 4.33
C ARG A 496 -25.02 -8.54 3.66
N ALA A 497 -23.73 -8.56 3.96
CA ALA A 497 -22.80 -9.54 3.39
C ALA A 497 -23.16 -10.98 3.75
N ALA A 498 -23.60 -11.23 4.99
CA ALA A 498 -24.04 -12.56 5.42
C ALA A 498 -25.31 -13.02 4.69
N LEU A 499 -26.30 -12.13 4.53
CA LEU A 499 -27.54 -12.43 3.79
C LEU A 499 -27.29 -12.61 2.28
N ASP A 500 -26.47 -11.75 1.69
CA ASP A 500 -26.07 -11.83 0.26
C ASP A 500 -25.41 -13.17 -0.04
N TRP A 501 -24.50 -13.63 0.81
CA TRP A 501 -23.89 -14.95 0.67
C TRP A 501 -24.90 -16.08 0.93
N ALA A 502 -25.69 -16.00 1.99
CA ALA A 502 -26.59 -17.09 2.39
C ALA A 502 -27.66 -17.40 1.33
N PHE A 503 -28.17 -16.38 0.64
CA PHE A 503 -29.13 -16.54 -0.47
C PHE A 503 -28.48 -16.63 -1.85
N SER A 504 -27.15 -16.69 -1.94
CA SER A 504 -26.47 -16.94 -3.22
C SER A 504 -26.59 -18.42 -3.64
N PRO A 505 -26.32 -18.77 -4.92
CA PRO A 505 -26.35 -20.16 -5.40
C PRO A 505 -25.41 -21.12 -4.67
N HIS A 506 -24.39 -20.60 -3.97
CA HIS A 506 -23.42 -21.38 -3.19
C HIS A 506 -23.55 -21.12 -1.67
N GLY A 507 -24.68 -20.53 -1.28
CA GLY A 507 -25.00 -20.14 0.08
C GLY A 507 -25.62 -21.25 0.92
N ASP A 508 -26.25 -20.83 2.01
CA ASP A 508 -26.91 -21.68 2.98
C ASP A 508 -28.25 -21.02 3.34
N ALA A 509 -29.29 -21.35 2.57
CA ALA A 509 -30.59 -20.69 2.64
C ALA A 509 -31.23 -20.83 4.04
N ALA A 510 -31.07 -21.98 4.70
CA ALA A 510 -31.57 -22.20 6.05
C ALA A 510 -30.91 -21.24 7.06
N LEU A 511 -29.60 -21.05 6.97
CA LEU A 511 -28.88 -20.05 7.77
C LEU A 511 -29.32 -18.62 7.42
N GLY A 512 -29.56 -18.34 6.14
CA GLY A 512 -30.10 -17.06 5.66
C GLY A 512 -31.46 -16.73 6.24
N ILE A 513 -32.40 -17.69 6.23
CA ILE A 513 -33.74 -17.56 6.82
C ILE A 513 -33.64 -17.30 8.33
N ALA A 514 -32.81 -18.08 9.03
CA ALA A 514 -32.60 -17.94 10.46
C ALA A 514 -32.03 -16.55 10.84
N LEU A 515 -31.10 -16.03 10.04
CA LEU A 515 -30.52 -14.69 10.21
C LEU A 515 -31.52 -13.59 9.88
N ALA A 516 -32.25 -13.74 8.78
CA ALA A 516 -33.26 -12.79 8.34
C ALA A 516 -34.37 -12.63 9.39
N ALA A 517 -34.90 -13.73 9.93
CA ALA A 517 -35.96 -13.71 10.93
C ALA A 517 -35.60 -12.94 12.21
N VAL A 518 -34.31 -12.88 12.55
CA VAL A 518 -33.82 -12.17 13.73
C VAL A 518 -33.52 -10.70 13.43
N ALA A 519 -32.92 -10.40 12.27
CA ALA A 519 -32.33 -9.09 11.99
C ALA A 519 -33.14 -8.21 11.04
N VAL A 520 -33.88 -8.77 10.08
CA VAL A 520 -34.66 -8.01 9.09
C VAL A 520 -35.76 -7.14 9.72
N PRO A 521 -36.49 -7.60 10.77
CA PRO A 521 -37.45 -6.71 11.45
C PRO A 521 -36.82 -5.42 11.98
N CYS A 522 -35.56 -5.47 12.43
CA CYS A 522 -34.85 -4.28 12.88
C CYS A 522 -34.57 -3.27 11.75
N LEU A 523 -34.49 -3.70 10.49
CA LEU A 523 -34.30 -2.78 9.35
C LEU A 523 -35.47 -1.81 9.21
N PHE A 524 -36.69 -2.27 9.51
CA PHE A 524 -37.86 -1.41 9.58
C PHE A 524 -37.71 -0.33 10.66
N ASP A 525 -37.30 -0.74 11.88
CA ASP A 525 -37.05 0.17 12.99
C ASP A 525 -35.88 1.15 12.74
N LEU A 526 -34.95 0.79 11.84
CA LEU A 526 -33.89 1.66 11.34
C LEU A 526 -34.34 2.59 10.20
N SER A 527 -35.62 2.57 9.83
CA SER A 527 -36.18 3.30 8.68
C SER A 527 -35.62 2.86 7.32
N LEU A 528 -35.04 1.66 7.24
CA LEU A 528 -34.59 1.02 5.99
C LEU A 528 -35.72 0.17 5.42
N VAL A 529 -36.86 0.81 5.13
CA VAL A 529 -38.13 0.12 4.86
C VAL A 529 -38.10 -0.70 3.56
N ASP A 530 -37.53 -0.15 2.48
CA ASP A 530 -37.40 -0.87 1.21
C ASP A 530 -36.49 -2.10 1.34
N GLU A 531 -35.36 -1.96 2.03
CA GLU A 531 -34.44 -3.08 2.27
C GLU A 531 -35.09 -4.13 3.17
N CYS A 532 -35.87 -3.72 4.19
CA CYS A 532 -36.66 -4.63 5.00
C CYS A 532 -37.62 -5.46 4.14
N ARG A 533 -38.38 -4.82 3.26
CA ARG A 533 -39.32 -5.47 2.34
C ARG A 533 -38.59 -6.49 1.45
N GLU A 534 -37.52 -6.07 0.79
CA GLU A 534 -36.77 -6.91 -0.16
C GLU A 534 -36.15 -8.12 0.54
N ARG A 535 -35.49 -7.92 1.69
CA ARG A 535 -34.84 -9.00 2.43
C ARG A 535 -35.86 -9.98 3.03
N ALA A 536 -37.00 -9.49 3.51
CA ALA A 536 -38.07 -10.34 4.01
C ALA A 536 -38.69 -11.18 2.88
N HIS A 537 -38.93 -10.58 1.71
CA HIS A 537 -39.43 -11.29 0.53
C HIS A 537 -38.50 -12.43 0.10
N VAL A 538 -37.20 -12.14 -0.05
CA VAL A 538 -36.20 -13.16 -0.43
C VAL A 538 -36.16 -14.32 0.58
N ALA A 539 -36.23 -14.03 1.88
CA ALA A 539 -36.25 -15.07 2.90
C ALA A 539 -37.54 -15.91 2.83
N LEU A 540 -38.71 -15.29 2.59
CA LEU A 540 -39.99 -15.98 2.48
C LEU A 540 -40.05 -16.88 1.23
N ASP A 541 -39.51 -16.43 0.10
CA ASP A 541 -39.41 -17.25 -1.11
C ASP A 541 -38.48 -18.44 -0.88
N ALA A 542 -37.32 -18.23 -0.26
CA ALA A 542 -36.41 -19.32 0.11
C ALA A 542 -37.05 -20.34 1.07
N MET A 543 -37.99 -19.92 1.94
CA MET A 543 -38.77 -20.82 2.80
C MET A 543 -39.79 -21.64 2.02
N ARG A 544 -40.34 -21.12 0.93
CA ARG A 544 -41.30 -21.84 0.06
C ARG A 544 -40.60 -22.92 -0.77
N ASP A 545 -39.38 -22.62 -1.21
CA ASP A 545 -38.57 -23.53 -2.03
C ASP A 545 -37.84 -24.60 -1.20
N ALA A 546 -37.80 -24.48 0.13
CA ALA A 546 -37.19 -25.46 1.01
C ALA A 546 -38.08 -26.71 1.16
N ASP A 547 -37.49 -27.90 0.99
CA ASP A 547 -38.17 -29.19 1.16
C ASP A 547 -38.89 -29.28 2.53
N ALA A 548 -40.03 -29.98 2.56
CA ALA A 548 -40.89 -30.11 3.75
C ALA A 548 -40.17 -30.63 5.01
N ASP A 549 -39.06 -31.37 4.87
CA ASP A 549 -38.23 -31.84 5.99
C ASP A 549 -37.42 -30.71 6.67
N ALA A 550 -37.23 -29.55 6.02
CA ALA A 550 -36.61 -28.36 6.59
C ALA A 550 -37.58 -27.43 7.33
N MET A 551 -38.89 -27.74 7.33
CA MET A 551 -39.95 -26.94 7.96
C MET A 551 -39.88 -26.85 9.50
N ALA A 552 -38.95 -27.56 10.14
CA ALA A 552 -38.60 -27.32 11.54
C ALA A 552 -37.85 -25.99 11.76
N VAL A 553 -37.50 -25.24 10.70
CA VAL A 553 -37.17 -23.81 10.76
C VAL A 553 -38.43 -23.04 11.18
N SER A 554 -38.66 -23.11 12.49
CA SER A 554 -39.68 -22.54 13.36
C SER A 554 -40.75 -21.67 12.68
N THR A 555 -42.02 -22.03 12.86
CA THR A 555 -43.19 -21.16 12.62
C THR A 555 -42.98 -19.72 13.09
N ASP A 556 -42.26 -19.50 14.20
CA ASP A 556 -41.88 -18.17 14.70
C ASP A 556 -41.01 -17.38 13.72
N ALA A 557 -40.08 -18.02 13.00
CA ALA A 557 -39.27 -17.36 11.97
C ALA A 557 -40.14 -16.90 10.79
N ARG A 558 -41.09 -17.74 10.35
CA ARG A 558 -42.06 -17.39 9.29
C ARG A 558 -42.94 -16.21 9.72
N VAL A 559 -43.48 -16.27 10.94
CA VAL A 559 -44.32 -15.20 11.51
C VAL A 559 -43.56 -13.87 11.57
N ARG A 560 -42.31 -13.86 12.07
CA ARG A 560 -41.49 -12.64 12.14
C ARG A 560 -41.22 -12.02 10.76
N LEU A 561 -40.89 -12.86 9.78
CA LEU A 561 -40.61 -12.40 8.42
C LEU A 561 -41.86 -11.87 7.73
N LEU A 562 -43.00 -12.57 7.85
CA LEU A 562 -44.28 -12.11 7.31
C LEU A 562 -44.73 -10.80 7.96
N ALA A 563 -44.60 -10.66 9.28
CA ALA A 563 -44.95 -9.43 9.98
C ALA A 563 -44.08 -8.24 9.53
N ALA A 564 -42.76 -8.46 9.39
CA ALA A 564 -41.84 -7.44 8.88
C ALA A 564 -42.15 -7.06 7.42
N TYR A 565 -42.42 -8.05 6.57
CA TYR A 565 -42.80 -7.85 5.17
C TYR A 565 -44.12 -7.07 5.04
N ALA A 566 -45.15 -7.46 5.78
CA ALA A 566 -46.46 -6.82 5.79
C ALA A 566 -46.38 -5.36 6.28
N ALA A 567 -45.60 -5.11 7.34
CA ALA A 567 -45.34 -3.76 7.85
C ALA A 567 -44.62 -2.88 6.82
N ALA A 568 -43.60 -3.41 6.15
CA ALA A 568 -42.82 -2.69 5.14
C ALA A 568 -43.63 -2.44 3.85
N LEU A 569 -44.47 -3.39 3.43
CA LEU A 569 -45.40 -3.22 2.30
C LEU A 569 -46.40 -2.09 2.55
N ALA A 570 -47.00 -2.06 3.73
CA ALA A 570 -47.97 -1.02 4.09
C ALA A 570 -47.36 0.40 4.01
N HIS A 571 -46.06 0.54 4.29
CA HIS A 571 -45.34 1.82 4.24
C HIS A 571 -44.85 2.20 2.85
N THR A 572 -44.43 1.24 2.03
CA THR A 572 -43.79 1.50 0.73
C THR A 572 -44.78 1.51 -0.44
N ALA A 573 -45.84 0.70 -0.38
CA ALA A 573 -46.83 0.54 -1.43
C ALA A 573 -48.27 0.92 -0.99
N GLY A 574 -48.46 1.29 0.28
CA GLY A 574 -49.77 1.55 0.86
C GLY A 574 -50.53 0.28 1.28
N SER A 575 -51.80 0.44 1.69
CA SER A 575 -52.70 -0.66 2.09
C SER A 575 -53.13 -1.48 0.87
N THR A 576 -52.24 -2.37 0.42
CA THR A 576 -52.45 -3.26 -0.72
C THR A 576 -53.06 -4.59 -0.30
N GLN A 577 -53.70 -5.30 -1.23
CA GLN A 577 -54.18 -6.67 -0.99
C GLN A 577 -53.05 -7.58 -0.49
N ALA A 578 -51.84 -7.43 -1.05
CA ALA A 578 -50.66 -8.17 -0.61
C ALA A 578 -50.29 -7.92 0.86
N ALA A 579 -50.44 -6.68 1.37
CA ALA A 579 -50.22 -6.38 2.77
C ALA A 579 -51.31 -7.01 3.67
N HIS A 580 -52.56 -7.01 3.20
CA HIS A 580 -53.67 -7.65 3.90
C HIS A 580 -53.47 -9.17 3.99
N ASP A 581 -53.17 -9.82 2.86
CA ASP A 581 -52.94 -11.25 2.77
C ASP A 581 -51.80 -11.69 3.70
N ALA A 582 -50.69 -10.93 3.73
CA ALA A 582 -49.57 -11.21 4.61
C ALA A 582 -49.95 -11.08 6.11
N TRP A 583 -50.74 -10.06 6.49
CA TRP A 583 -51.24 -9.93 7.86
C TRP A 583 -52.24 -11.03 8.24
N SER A 584 -53.09 -11.46 7.31
CA SER A 584 -54.00 -12.60 7.51
C SER A 584 -53.23 -13.89 7.76
N GLU A 585 -52.14 -14.11 7.03
CA GLU A 585 -51.27 -15.28 7.23
C GLU A 585 -50.55 -15.24 8.58
N VAL A 586 -50.05 -14.06 9.00
CA VAL A 586 -49.49 -13.87 10.36
C VAL A 586 -50.51 -14.23 11.44
N HIS A 587 -51.76 -13.76 11.28
CA HIS A 587 -52.82 -14.03 12.24
C HIS A 587 -53.18 -15.52 12.31
N ALA A 588 -53.29 -16.19 11.16
CA ALA A 588 -53.56 -17.63 11.10
C ALA A 588 -52.47 -18.45 11.81
N LEU A 589 -51.19 -18.17 11.50
CA LEU A 589 -50.06 -18.86 12.12
C LEU A 589 -49.93 -18.57 13.63
N GLY A 590 -50.36 -17.39 14.08
CA GLY A 590 -50.40 -17.03 15.50
C GLY A 590 -51.47 -17.79 16.29
N LEU A 591 -52.62 -18.10 15.67
CA LEU A 591 -53.68 -18.90 16.28
C LEU A 591 -53.26 -20.36 16.43
N ASP A 592 -52.66 -20.95 15.39
CA ASP A 592 -52.21 -22.35 15.42
C ASP A 592 -51.13 -22.60 16.50
N ALA A 593 -50.26 -21.62 16.74
CA ALA A 593 -49.24 -21.69 17.81
C ALA A 593 -49.84 -21.59 19.22
N ALA A 594 -50.92 -20.81 19.40
CA ALA A 594 -51.63 -20.70 20.67
C ALA A 594 -52.43 -21.96 21.02
N GLU A 595 -52.93 -22.68 20.01
CA GLU A 595 -53.65 -23.96 20.19
C GLU A 595 -52.70 -25.13 20.51
N THR A 596 -51.43 -25.08 20.07
CA THR A 596 -50.42 -26.12 20.36
C THR A 596 -49.74 -25.96 21.73
N GLU A 597 -49.74 -24.76 22.34
CA GLU A 597 -49.21 -24.50 23.69
C GLU A 597 -50.25 -24.64 24.81
N ALA A 598 -51.53 -24.89 24.49
CA ALA A 598 -52.55 -25.16 25.49
C ALA A 598 -52.24 -26.46 26.24
N PRO A 599 -52.13 -26.47 27.59
CA PRO A 599 -51.89 -27.70 28.33
C PRO A 599 -53.05 -28.66 28.06
N SER A 600 -52.75 -29.89 27.66
CA SER A 600 -53.70 -30.99 27.60
C SER A 600 -54.29 -31.18 29.00
N GLY A 601 -55.41 -30.52 29.25
CA GLY A 601 -56.20 -30.70 30.46
C GLY A 601 -56.87 -32.06 30.40
N ASP A 602 -56.20 -33.07 30.93
CA ASP A 602 -56.86 -34.29 31.36
C ASP A 602 -57.35 -34.12 32.80
N ALA A 603 -58.65 -34.39 32.94
CA ALA A 603 -59.43 -34.49 34.17
C ALA A 603 -59.12 -35.79 34.93
#